data_AF-A0A9E0WHE9-F1
#
_entry.id   AF-A0A9E0WHE9-F1
#
_cell.length_a   1.000
_cell.length_b   1.000
_cell.length_c   1.000
_cell.angle_alpha   90.00
_cell.angle_beta   90.00
_cell.angle_gamma   90.00
#
_symmetry.space_group_name_H-M   'P 1'
#
loop_
_entity.id
_entity.type
_entity.pdbx_description
1 polymer ?
#
loop_
_entity_poly.entity_id
_entity_poly.type
_entity_poly.pdbx_seq_one_letter_code
_entity_poly.pdbx_strand_id
1 'polypeptide(L)'
;MLHAPEKVSGGEMDSAPAQELLDLVQGHVPRLLENGWPNALMSAASLVSDDLIILDSDRPNDWRLMAGVLCAPTFWTLPERVGLDLGGLHGPVPGGDPELAGRIGRVFSGLQPGIVLERFNWTVQVTGERFTPERPNPAGCT
;
A
#
# COMPACT_ATOMS: atom_id res chain seq x y z
N MET A 1 -2.14 -5.97 18.70
CA MET A 1 -3.60 -6.16 18.58
C MET A 1 -3.91 -6.01 17.11
N LEU A 2 -4.39 -7.05 16.43
CA LEU A 2 -4.78 -6.94 15.02
C LEU A 2 -5.99 -5.99 14.97
N HIS A 3 -5.87 -4.88 14.24
CA HIS A 3 -7.01 -4.00 13.97
C HIS A 3 -8.06 -4.78 13.18
N ALA A 4 -9.32 -4.38 13.31
CA ALA A 4 -10.40 -5.04 12.60
C ALA A 4 -10.14 -4.98 11.07
N PRO A 5 -10.30 -6.10 10.32
CA PRO A 5 -9.85 -6.21 8.93
C PRO A 5 -10.34 -5.08 8.02
N GLU A 6 -11.55 -4.60 8.23
CA GLU A 6 -12.19 -3.53 7.47
C GLU A 6 -11.51 -2.16 7.60
N LYS A 7 -10.69 -1.95 8.65
CA LYS A 7 -9.94 -0.70 8.86
C LYS A 7 -8.60 -0.70 8.14
N VAL A 8 -8.06 -1.88 7.86
CA VAL A 8 -6.71 -2.07 7.31
C VAL A 8 -6.73 -2.61 5.89
N SER A 9 -7.85 -3.11 5.38
CA SER A 9 -7.95 -3.69 4.04
C SER A 9 -9.08 -3.06 3.22
N GLY A 10 -8.95 -3.06 1.90
CA GLY A 10 -9.92 -2.44 1.01
C GLY A 10 -9.53 -2.50 -0.46
N GLY A 11 -10.53 -2.32 -1.33
CA GLY A 11 -10.37 -2.42 -2.78
C GLY A 11 -10.62 -3.83 -3.33
N GLU A 12 -10.05 -4.12 -4.49
CA GLU A 12 -10.23 -5.39 -5.22
C GLU A 12 -9.31 -6.51 -4.67
N MET A 13 -9.70 -7.05 -3.51
CA MET A 13 -8.88 -7.96 -2.69
C MET A 13 -8.57 -9.34 -3.28
N ASP A 14 -9.30 -9.76 -4.32
CA ASP A 14 -9.21 -11.10 -4.93
C ASP A 14 -9.06 -11.03 -6.46
N SER A 15 -8.44 -9.95 -6.93
CA SER A 15 -8.15 -9.69 -8.35
C SER A 15 -6.98 -10.55 -8.87
N ALA A 16 -6.80 -10.60 -10.20
CA ALA A 16 -5.65 -11.30 -10.79
C ALA A 16 -4.29 -10.78 -10.28
N PRO A 17 -4.06 -9.46 -10.14
CA PRO A 17 -2.84 -8.94 -9.48
C PRO A 17 -2.70 -9.38 -8.01
N ALA A 18 -3.80 -9.52 -7.27
CA ALA A 18 -3.76 -10.01 -5.89
C ALA A 18 -3.32 -11.48 -5.82
N GLN A 19 -3.79 -12.31 -6.76
CA GLN A 19 -3.35 -13.70 -6.88
C GLN A 19 -1.88 -13.79 -7.30
N GLU A 20 -1.44 -12.99 -8.27
CA GLU A 20 -0.03 -12.93 -8.68
C GLU A 20 0.88 -12.57 -7.49
N LEU A 21 0.49 -11.57 -6.69
CA LEU A 21 1.23 -11.19 -5.48
C LEU A 21 1.27 -12.32 -4.46
N LEU A 22 0.17 -13.04 -4.23
CA LEU A 22 0.14 -14.19 -3.33
C LEU A 22 1.11 -15.28 -3.78
N ASP A 23 1.08 -15.64 -5.08
CA ASP A 23 1.95 -16.66 -5.65
C ASP A 23 3.44 -16.26 -5.51
N LEU A 24 3.76 -14.98 -5.77
CA LEU A 24 5.11 -14.43 -5.60
C LEU A 24 5.58 -14.54 -4.15
N VAL A 25 4.76 -14.16 -3.18
CA VAL A 25 5.10 -14.24 -1.74
C VAL A 25 5.26 -15.69 -1.31
N GLN A 26 4.32 -16.56 -1.67
CA GLN A 26 4.36 -17.99 -1.35
C GLN A 26 5.57 -18.72 -1.94
N GLY A 27 6.07 -18.26 -3.09
CA GLY A 27 7.30 -18.77 -3.69
C GLY A 27 8.57 -18.48 -2.86
N HIS A 28 8.53 -17.53 -1.93
CA HIS A 28 9.69 -17.02 -1.21
C HIS A 28 9.60 -17.12 0.33
N VAL A 29 8.44 -17.50 0.87
CA VAL A 29 8.30 -17.82 2.29
C VAL A 29 8.32 -19.34 2.50
N PRO A 30 8.83 -19.84 3.65
CA PRO A 30 8.63 -21.25 4.01
C PRO A 30 7.13 -21.57 3.94
N ARG A 31 6.76 -22.73 3.38
CA ARG A 31 5.35 -23.16 3.36
C ARG A 31 4.81 -23.20 4.79
N LEU A 32 4.11 -22.15 5.16
CA LEU A 32 3.29 -22.11 6.36
C LEU A 32 1.92 -22.73 6.04
N LEU A 33 1.26 -23.20 7.10
CA LEU A 33 -0.03 -23.89 7.08
C LEU A 33 -1.07 -23.14 6.23
N GLU A 34 -2.07 -23.89 5.75
CA GLU A 34 -3.24 -23.35 5.02
C GLU A 34 -3.69 -22.01 5.59
N ASN A 35 -3.67 -20.97 4.76
CA ASN A 35 -4.09 -19.65 5.17
C ASN A 35 -5.60 -19.52 4.96
N GLY A 36 -6.37 -19.64 6.05
CA GLY A 36 -7.83 -19.51 6.06
C GLY A 36 -8.35 -18.07 5.85
N TRP A 37 -7.57 -17.21 5.19
CA TRP A 37 -7.97 -15.83 4.90
C TRP A 37 -8.92 -15.80 3.70
N PRO A 38 -9.88 -14.86 3.68
CA PRO A 38 -11.01 -14.90 2.74
C PRO A 38 -10.67 -14.50 1.31
N ASN A 39 -9.47 -13.96 1.05
CA ASN A 39 -9.05 -13.48 -0.27
C ASN A 39 -7.52 -13.54 -0.43
N ALA A 40 -7.06 -13.50 -1.68
CA ALA A 40 -5.66 -13.63 -2.05
C ALA A 40 -4.76 -12.57 -1.39
N LEU A 41 -5.18 -11.30 -1.35
CA LEU A 41 -4.34 -10.23 -0.82
C LEU A 41 -4.16 -10.30 0.71
N MET A 42 -5.20 -10.66 1.47
CA MET A 42 -5.07 -10.92 2.92
C MET A 42 -4.22 -12.15 3.20
N SER A 43 -4.39 -13.19 2.38
CA SER A 43 -3.53 -14.37 2.38
C SER A 43 -2.05 -13.99 2.21
N ALA A 44 -1.73 -13.12 1.25
CA ALA A 44 -0.37 -12.66 1.01
C ALA A 44 0.16 -11.79 2.17
N ALA A 45 -0.64 -10.82 2.63
CA ALA A 45 -0.27 -9.92 3.72
C ALA A 45 -0.02 -10.66 5.04
N SER A 46 -0.69 -11.80 5.26
CA SER A 46 -0.46 -12.62 6.46
C SER A 46 0.89 -13.33 6.51
N LEU A 47 1.60 -13.40 5.38
CA LEU A 47 2.87 -14.10 5.24
C LEU A 47 4.09 -13.18 5.36
N VAL A 48 3.88 -11.86 5.34
CA VAL A 48 4.94 -10.83 5.40
C VAL A 48 4.66 -9.82 6.51
N SER A 49 5.70 -9.07 6.91
CA SER A 49 5.55 -8.01 7.92
C SER A 49 5.14 -6.66 7.32
N ASP A 50 5.34 -6.50 6.01
CA ASP A 50 5.14 -5.28 5.26
C ASP A 50 3.67 -5.04 4.91
N ASP A 51 3.29 -3.77 4.81
CA ASP A 51 2.02 -3.37 4.21
C ASP A 51 2.08 -3.61 2.70
N LEU A 52 1.02 -4.21 2.13
CA LEU A 52 0.95 -4.57 0.72
C LEU A 52 -0.09 -3.71 0.02
N ILE A 53 0.32 -3.00 -1.04
CA ILE A 53 -0.54 -2.13 -1.85
C ILE A 53 -0.43 -2.55 -3.31
N ILE A 54 -1.56 -2.67 -4.00
CA ILE A 54 -1.64 -2.94 -5.42
C ILE A 54 -1.96 -1.66 -6.16
N LEU A 55 -1.08 -1.30 -7.08
CA LEU A 55 -1.32 -0.27 -8.07
C LEU A 55 -1.52 -0.94 -9.43
N ASP A 56 -2.49 -0.46 -10.21
CA ASP A 56 -2.70 -0.92 -11.58
C ASP A 56 -2.90 0.28 -12.52
N SER A 57 -2.74 0.05 -13.81
CA SER A 57 -2.84 1.07 -14.83
C SER A 57 -3.22 0.51 -16.20
N ASP A 58 -4.32 1.02 -16.76
CA ASP A 58 -4.72 0.72 -18.14
C ASP A 58 -3.88 1.48 -19.18
N ARG A 59 -3.16 2.54 -18.79
CA ARG A 59 -2.45 3.46 -19.69
C ARG A 59 -1.19 4.02 -19.04
N PRO A 60 -0.10 4.28 -19.79
CA PRO A 60 1.09 4.88 -19.22
C PRO A 60 0.82 6.15 -18.40
N ASN A 61 1.39 6.21 -17.19
CA ASN A 61 1.25 7.27 -16.19
C ASN A 61 -0.12 7.41 -15.49
N ASP A 62 -1.09 6.52 -15.72
CA ASP A 62 -2.40 6.53 -15.04
C ASP A 62 -2.46 5.43 -13.97
N TRP A 63 -1.48 5.42 -13.07
CA TRP A 63 -1.40 4.42 -12.00
C TRP A 63 -2.35 4.76 -10.86
N ARG A 64 -3.18 3.80 -10.47
CA ARG A 64 -4.23 3.94 -9.46
C ARG A 64 -4.10 2.91 -8.36
N LEU A 65 -4.45 3.29 -7.13
CA LEU A 65 -4.53 2.36 -6.01
C LEU A 65 -5.78 1.49 -6.15
N MET A 66 -5.59 0.20 -6.40
CA MET A 66 -6.71 -0.73 -6.63
C MET A 66 -7.11 -1.50 -5.39
N ALA A 67 -6.12 -1.91 -4.58
CA ALA A 67 -6.35 -2.67 -3.36
C ALA A 67 -5.18 -2.54 -2.39
N GLY A 68 -5.40 -2.90 -1.13
CA GLY A 68 -4.33 -2.94 -0.14
C GLY A 68 -4.66 -3.65 1.17
N VAL A 69 -3.61 -3.97 1.91
CA VAL A 69 -3.62 -4.26 3.35
C VAL A 69 -2.57 -3.35 4.01
N LEU A 70 -3.05 -2.40 4.80
CA LEU A 70 -2.33 -1.28 5.41
C LEU A 70 -2.47 -1.34 6.94
N CYS A 71 -1.62 -2.16 7.57
CA CYS A 71 -1.61 -2.42 9.00
C CYS A 71 -0.73 -1.43 9.80
N ALA A 72 0.25 -0.78 9.15
CA ALA A 72 1.16 0.17 9.78
C ALA A 72 1.25 1.50 9.01
N PRO A 73 0.11 2.20 8.77
CA PRO A 73 0.10 3.45 8.03
C PRO A 73 0.92 4.55 8.71
N THR A 74 1.45 5.44 7.87
CA THR A 74 2.08 6.70 8.30
C THR A 74 1.22 7.89 7.87
N PHE A 75 0.18 8.16 8.67
CA PHE A 75 -0.69 9.34 8.54
C PHE A 75 -1.65 9.35 7.33
N TRP A 76 -2.17 8.18 6.94
CA TRP A 76 -3.26 8.05 5.99
C TRP A 76 -4.05 6.75 6.22
N THR A 77 -5.26 6.66 5.67
CA THR A 77 -6.08 5.45 5.72
C THR A 77 -6.34 4.89 4.32
N LEU A 78 -6.44 3.57 4.20
CA LEU A 78 -6.69 2.92 2.93
C LEU A 78 -8.07 3.29 2.33
N PRO A 79 -9.20 3.28 3.08
CA PRO A 79 -10.52 3.58 2.51
C PRO A 79 -10.63 4.95 1.86
N GLU A 80 -9.88 5.94 2.32
CA GLU A 80 -9.87 7.30 1.75
C GLU A 80 -9.03 7.41 0.47
N ARG A 81 -8.23 6.38 0.15
CA ARG A 81 -7.21 6.43 -0.91
C ARG A 81 -7.42 5.43 -2.04
N VAL A 82 -8.22 4.38 -1.84
CA VAL A 82 -8.55 3.44 -2.92
C VAL A 82 -9.23 4.18 -4.08
N GLY A 83 -8.80 3.87 -5.31
CA GLY A 83 -9.26 4.47 -6.56
C GLY A 83 -8.53 5.77 -6.96
N LEU A 84 -7.76 6.38 -6.06
CA LEU A 84 -6.99 7.57 -6.37
C LEU A 84 -5.79 7.25 -7.26
N ASP A 85 -5.46 8.18 -8.16
CA ASP A 85 -4.22 8.16 -8.92
C ASP A 85 -3.03 8.65 -8.08
N LEU A 86 -1.82 8.56 -8.64
CA LEU A 86 -0.59 9.04 -7.97
C LEU A 86 -0.68 10.50 -7.53
N GLY A 87 -1.40 11.36 -8.27
CA GLY A 87 -1.63 12.75 -7.88
C GLY A 87 -2.50 12.86 -6.63
N GLY A 88 -3.62 12.14 -6.59
CA GLY A 88 -4.50 12.08 -5.42
C GLY A 88 -3.83 11.45 -4.18
N LEU A 89 -2.95 10.47 -4.38
CA LEU A 89 -2.19 9.83 -3.31
C LEU A 89 -1.11 10.76 -2.73
N HIS A 90 -0.39 11.49 -3.58
CA HIS A 90 0.78 12.29 -3.17
C HIS A 90 0.48 13.78 -2.95
N GLY A 91 -0.66 14.29 -3.39
CA GLY A 91 -1.05 15.70 -3.22
C GLY A 91 -0.95 16.25 -1.79
N PRO A 92 -1.23 15.46 -0.72
CA PRO A 92 -1.05 15.93 0.66
C PRO A 92 0.41 16.06 1.13
N VAL A 93 1.39 15.61 0.35
CA VAL A 93 2.82 15.75 0.65
C VAL A 93 3.25 17.17 0.27
N PRO A 94 3.97 17.92 1.13
CA PRO A 94 4.54 19.22 0.74
C PRO A 94 5.46 19.06 -0.47
N GLY A 95 5.20 19.82 -1.54
CA GLY A 95 5.91 19.63 -2.82
C GLY A 95 5.50 18.36 -3.58
N GLY A 96 4.46 17.66 -3.14
CA GLY A 96 3.79 16.56 -3.84
C GLY A 96 2.90 17.02 -4.98
N ASP A 97 3.18 18.21 -5.52
CA ASP A 97 2.52 18.81 -6.66
C ASP A 97 2.70 17.93 -7.92
N PRO A 98 2.03 18.26 -9.05
CA PRO A 98 1.95 17.39 -10.23
C PRO A 98 3.30 16.88 -10.74
N GLU A 99 4.40 17.59 -10.48
CA GLU A 99 5.73 17.18 -10.94
C GLU A 99 6.24 15.92 -10.23
N LEU A 100 5.96 15.75 -8.92
CA LEU A 100 6.35 14.54 -8.20
C LEU A 100 5.54 13.34 -8.70
N ALA A 101 4.22 13.47 -8.77
CA ALA A 101 3.34 12.41 -9.28
C ALA A 101 3.72 12.00 -10.70
N GLY A 102 4.02 12.96 -11.58
CA GLY A 102 4.46 12.69 -12.95
C GLY A 102 5.81 11.97 -13.01
N ARG A 103 6.76 12.29 -12.13
CA ARG A 103 8.04 11.56 -12.02
C ARG A 103 7.84 10.12 -11.59
N ILE A 104 7.02 9.88 -10.56
CA ILE A 104 6.70 8.53 -10.07
C ILE A 104 5.98 7.73 -11.16
N GLY A 105 4.99 8.33 -11.84
CA GLY A 105 4.26 7.69 -12.93
C GLY A 105 5.17 7.19 -14.06
N ARG A 106 6.17 7.98 -14.45
CA ARG A 106 7.17 7.57 -15.45
C ARG A 106 8.03 6.40 -14.99
N VAL A 107 8.42 6.37 -13.71
CA VAL A 107 9.16 5.23 -13.14
C VAL A 107 8.32 3.97 -13.20
N PHE A 108 7.08 4.02 -12.70
CA PHE A 108 6.20 2.84 -12.69
C PHE A 108 5.86 2.36 -14.10
N SER A 109 5.58 3.26 -15.05
CA SER A 109 5.34 2.86 -16.44
C SER A 109 6.57 2.31 -17.17
N GLY A 110 7.78 2.49 -16.61
CA GLY A 110 9.01 1.89 -17.12
C GLY A 110 9.40 0.56 -16.46
N LEU A 111 8.73 0.16 -15.37
CA LEU A 111 9.04 -1.08 -14.65
C LEU A 111 8.89 -2.30 -15.57
N GLN A 112 9.86 -3.21 -15.50
CA GLN A 112 9.84 -4.47 -16.24
C GLN A 112 9.66 -5.64 -15.28
N PRO A 113 8.99 -6.73 -15.69
CA PRO A 113 8.88 -7.94 -14.88
C PRO A 113 10.23 -8.42 -14.36
N GLY A 114 10.30 -8.81 -13.09
CA GLY A 114 11.52 -9.27 -12.42
C GLY A 114 12.47 -8.16 -11.95
N ILE A 115 12.19 -6.88 -12.24
CA ILE A 115 12.95 -5.75 -11.70
C ILE A 115 12.27 -5.22 -10.43
N VAL A 116 13.00 -5.23 -9.32
CA VAL A 116 12.57 -4.64 -8.05
C VAL A 116 13.30 -3.31 -7.84
N LEU A 117 12.54 -2.25 -7.59
CA LEU A 117 13.07 -0.96 -7.19
C LEU A 117 12.79 -0.72 -5.70
N GLU A 118 13.77 -0.20 -4.98
CA GLU A 118 13.66 0.15 -3.57
C GLU A 118 13.86 1.66 -3.37
N ARG A 119 13.08 2.23 -2.44
CA ARG A 119 13.33 3.58 -1.93
C ARG A 119 13.12 3.59 -0.42
N PHE A 120 13.88 4.42 0.27
CA PHE A 120 13.67 4.67 1.69
C PHE A 120 12.77 5.88 1.88
N ASN A 121 11.75 5.71 2.72
CA ASN A 121 10.93 6.79 3.27
C ASN A 121 11.07 6.78 4.79
N TRP A 122 10.95 7.93 5.43
CA TRP A 122 11.04 8.01 6.88
C TRP A 122 10.11 9.07 7.45
N THR A 123 9.73 8.86 8.71
CA THR A 123 8.98 9.83 9.53
C THR A 123 9.33 9.59 11.00
N VAL A 124 8.87 10.47 11.88
CA VAL A 124 8.94 10.31 13.33
C VAL A 124 7.53 10.13 13.88
N GLN A 125 7.35 9.12 14.73
CA GLN A 125 6.10 8.88 15.46
C GLN A 125 6.32 9.15 16.95
N VAL A 126 5.29 9.69 17.60
CA VAL A 126 5.34 10.07 19.02
C VAL A 126 5.26 8.84 19.93
N THR A 127 4.61 7.78 19.48
CA THR A 127 4.41 6.53 20.22
C THR A 127 5.06 5.35 19.48
N GLY A 128 5.14 4.19 20.14
CA GLY A 128 5.56 2.94 19.52
C GLY A 128 4.42 2.17 18.83
N GLU A 129 3.24 2.78 18.68
CA GLU A 129 2.11 2.14 18.01
C GLU A 129 2.37 2.08 16.50
N ARG A 130 2.14 0.92 15.88
CA ARG A 130 2.36 0.76 14.43
C ARG A 130 1.24 1.37 13.60
N PHE A 131 0.01 1.30 14.09
CA PHE A 131 -1.15 1.83 13.39
C PHE A 131 -1.37 3.30 13.78
N THR A 132 -0.81 4.22 12.99
CA THR A 132 -0.93 5.67 13.21
C THR A 132 -1.45 6.36 11.94
N PRO A 133 -2.75 6.22 11.64
CA PRO A 133 -3.34 6.77 10.41
C PRO A 133 -3.57 8.28 10.47
N GLU A 134 -3.59 8.88 11.66
CA GLU A 134 -3.87 10.30 11.84
C GLU A 134 -2.59 11.11 11.92
N ARG A 135 -2.50 12.17 11.10
CA ARG A 135 -1.39 13.12 11.19
C ARG A 135 -1.53 13.93 12.49
N PRO A 136 -0.48 14.03 13.31
CA PRO A 136 -0.50 14.92 14.47
C PRO A 136 -0.78 16.36 14.06
N ASN A 137 -1.65 17.04 14.81
CA ASN A 137 -1.89 18.47 14.61
C ASN A 137 -0.63 19.26 14.99
N PRO A 138 -0.01 20.04 14.08
CA PRO A 138 1.19 20.82 14.38
C PRO A 138 0.98 21.86 15.50
N ALA A 139 -0.26 22.25 15.78
CA ALA A 139 -0.60 23.21 16.84
C ALA A 139 -0.70 22.58 18.25
N GLY A 140 -0.52 21.26 18.39
CA GLY A 140 -0.75 20.53 19.65
C GLY A 140 -2.21 20.06 19.79
N CYS A 141 -2.41 18.92 20.45
CA CYS A 141 -3.68 18.19 20.53
C CYS A 141 -4.86 19.04 21.03
N THR A 142 -6.06 18.72 20.52
CA THR A 142 -7.29 18.71 21.34
C THR A 142 -7.41 17.37 22.04
#